data_AF-A0A522ACG8-F1
#
_entry.id   AF-A0A522ACG8-F1
#
_cell.length_a   1.000
_cell.length_b   1.000
_cell.length_c   1.000
_cell.angle_alpha   90.00
_cell.angle_beta   90.00
_cell.angle_gamma   90.00
#
_symmetry.space_group_name_H-M   'P 1'
#
loop_
_entity.id
_entity.type
_entity.pdbx_description
1 polymer ?
#
loop_
_entity_poly.entity_id
_entity_poly.type
_entity_poly.pdbx_seq_one_letter_code
_entity_poly.pdbx_strand_id
1 'polypeptide(L)'
;MPTKKRSSPKRTQPTSVVTGAAGFLGSHLTDLLLARGHRVIGLDNFITGSVDNIAHLGGNPDFKFIQQDVTEFIFLNEPVNYVWHFASPASPIDYLEVPIQTLKVGSLGTHKALGLAKEKNA
;
A
#
# COMPACT_ATOMS: atom_id res chain seq x y z
N MET A 1 28.20 5.07 -42.15
CA MET A 1 28.25 4.57 -40.76
C MET A 1 26.84 4.52 -40.20
N PRO A 2 26.35 3.38 -39.71
CA PRO A 2 24.98 3.26 -39.19
C PRO A 2 24.85 3.98 -37.85
N THR A 3 23.76 4.73 -37.69
CA THR A 3 23.42 5.49 -36.49
C THR A 3 23.05 4.53 -35.35
N LYS A 4 23.80 4.59 -34.24
CA LYS A 4 23.44 3.88 -33.00
C LYS A 4 22.08 4.39 -32.51
N LYS A 5 21.03 3.57 -32.61
CA LYS A 5 19.78 3.76 -31.86
C LYS A 5 20.13 3.82 -30.37
N ARG A 6 19.89 4.97 -29.73
CA ARG A 6 19.96 5.08 -28.27
C ARG A 6 18.83 4.20 -27.70
N SER A 7 19.20 3.13 -26.99
CA SER A 7 18.25 2.36 -26.19
C SER A 7 17.66 3.27 -25.12
N SER A 8 16.32 3.36 -25.05
CA SER A 8 15.65 3.96 -23.90
C SER A 8 16.07 3.24 -22.62
N PRO A 9 16.25 3.94 -21.49
CA PRO A 9 16.57 3.27 -20.23
C PRO A 9 15.41 2.32 -19.89
N LYS A 10 15.72 1.06 -19.55
CA LYS A 10 14.73 0.13 -19.00
C LYS A 10 14.15 0.78 -17.74
N ARG A 11 12.89 1.21 -17.80
CA ARG A 11 12.18 1.76 -16.65
C ARG A 11 12.04 0.63 -15.64
N THR A 12 12.71 0.73 -14.50
CA THR A 12 12.59 -0.26 -13.41
C THR A 12 11.14 -0.28 -12.93
N GLN A 13 10.60 -1.47 -12.68
CA GLN A 13 9.25 -1.65 -12.16
C GLN A 13 9.11 -0.90 -10.83
N PRO A 14 8.18 0.07 -10.69
CA PRO A 14 8.04 0.81 -9.44
C PRO A 14 7.38 -0.04 -8.36
N THR A 15 7.85 0.10 -7.12
CA THR A 15 7.22 -0.52 -5.94
C THR A 15 6.29 0.47 -5.26
N SER A 16 5.04 0.08 -5.01
CA SER A 16 4.04 0.86 -4.28
C SER A 16 3.61 0.16 -3.00
N VAL A 17 3.59 0.90 -1.90
CA VAL A 17 3.00 0.45 -0.64
C VAL A 17 1.59 1.00 -0.55
N VAL A 18 0.61 0.15 -0.28
CA VAL A 18 -0.80 0.55 -0.08
C VAL A 18 -1.20 0.14 1.32
N THR A 19 -1.48 1.11 2.20
CA THR A 19 -2.12 0.81 3.49
C THR A 19 -3.63 0.77 3.33
N GLY A 20 -4.32 -0.09 4.07
CA GLY A 20 -5.75 -0.32 3.88
C GLY A 20 -6.03 -1.14 2.61
N ALA A 21 -5.07 -1.95 2.18
CA ALA A 21 -5.12 -2.67 0.91
C ALA A 21 -6.26 -3.70 0.83
N ALA A 22 -6.75 -4.18 1.97
CA ALA A 22 -7.90 -5.08 2.04
C ALA A 22 -9.23 -4.34 2.23
N GLY A 23 -9.22 -3.01 2.30
CA GLY A 23 -10.42 -2.18 2.30
C GLY A 23 -11.01 -1.97 0.90
N PHE A 24 -12.14 -1.29 0.81
CA PHE A 24 -12.83 -1.04 -0.47
C PHE A 24 -11.93 -0.27 -1.46
N LEU A 25 -11.52 0.96 -1.15
CA LEU A 25 -10.70 1.76 -2.07
C LEU A 25 -9.28 1.21 -2.24
N GLY A 26 -8.68 0.68 -1.17
CA GLY A 26 -7.30 0.19 -1.20
C GLY A 26 -7.12 -1.05 -2.07
N SER A 27 -8.09 -1.95 -2.12
CA SER A 27 -8.06 -3.12 -3.00
C SER A 27 -8.18 -2.73 -4.48
N HIS A 28 -9.10 -1.82 -4.81
CA HIS A 28 -9.25 -1.31 -6.18
C HIS A 28 -8.02 -0.54 -6.65
N LEU A 29 -7.39 0.24 -5.75
CA LEU A 29 -6.11 0.89 -6.05
C LEU A 29 -4.99 -0.14 -6.26
N THR A 30 -4.97 -1.21 -5.47
CA THR A 30 -4.01 -2.31 -5.61
C THR A 30 -4.13 -2.96 -6.99
N ASP A 31 -5.35 -3.32 -7.42
CA ASP A 31 -5.61 -3.87 -8.76
C ASP A 31 -5.14 -2.93 -9.86
N LEU A 32 -5.46 -1.63 -9.71
CA LEU A 32 -5.08 -0.60 -10.67
C LEU A 32 -3.56 -0.42 -10.78
N LEU A 33 -2.84 -0.45 -9.67
CA LEU A 33 -1.38 -0.31 -9.64
C LEU A 33 -0.72 -1.55 -10.26
N LEU A 34 -1.18 -2.75 -9.92
CA LEU A 34 -0.73 -4.00 -10.53
C LEU A 34 -0.95 -3.99 -12.06
N ALA A 35 -2.14 -3.58 -12.51
CA ALA A 35 -2.47 -3.44 -13.93
C ALA A 35 -1.59 -2.40 -14.65
N ARG A 36 -1.04 -1.41 -13.93
CA ARG A 36 -0.07 -0.43 -14.44
C ARG A 36 1.38 -0.90 -14.37
N GLY A 37 1.62 -2.15 -13.98
CA GLY A 37 2.95 -2.73 -13.88
C GLY A 37 3.72 -2.27 -12.65
N HIS A 38 3.05 -1.86 -11.58
CA HIS A 38 3.70 -1.69 -10.29
C HIS A 38 3.83 -3.05 -9.61
N ARG A 39 4.86 -3.20 -8.79
CA ARG A 39 4.86 -4.20 -7.73
C ARG A 39 4.18 -3.58 -6.50
N VAL A 40 3.23 -4.29 -5.88
CA VAL A 40 2.44 -3.76 -4.77
C VAL A 40 2.69 -4.53 -3.48
N ILE A 41 2.96 -3.78 -2.41
CA ILE A 41 3.01 -4.26 -1.03
C ILE A 41 1.75 -3.74 -0.32
N GLY A 42 0.78 -4.62 -0.08
CA GLY A 42 -0.43 -4.28 0.66
C GLY A 42 -0.25 -4.46 2.16
N LEU A 43 -0.61 -3.44 2.94
CA LEU A 43 -0.64 -3.46 4.40
C LEU A 43 -2.10 -3.32 4.88
N ASP A 44 -2.55 -4.22 5.73
CA ASP A 44 -3.87 -4.14 6.36
C ASP A 44 -3.91 -4.98 7.63
N ASN A 45 -4.75 -4.65 8.61
CA ASN A 45 -4.93 -5.44 9.84
C ASN A 45 -6.30 -6.12 9.93
N PHE A 46 -7.14 -6.00 8.90
CA PHE A 46 -8.49 -6.56 8.80
C PHE A 46 -9.49 -6.07 9.87
N ILE A 47 -9.29 -4.88 10.47
CA ILE A 47 -10.32 -4.31 11.35
C ILE A 47 -11.60 -4.01 10.55
N THR A 48 -11.48 -3.33 9.40
CA THR A 48 -12.59 -3.08 8.46
C THR A 48 -12.35 -3.66 7.07
N GLY A 49 -11.13 -4.12 6.78
CA GLY A 49 -10.79 -4.79 5.53
C GLY A 49 -11.26 -6.24 5.50
N SER A 50 -11.42 -6.80 4.29
CA SER A 50 -11.77 -8.20 4.07
C SER A 50 -10.73 -8.92 3.22
N VAL A 51 -10.41 -10.16 3.58
CA VAL A 51 -9.55 -11.04 2.77
C VAL A 51 -10.11 -11.22 1.36
N ASP A 52 -11.44 -11.27 1.22
CA ASP A 52 -12.10 -11.47 -0.07
C ASP A 52 -11.75 -10.36 -1.09
N ASN A 53 -11.44 -9.16 -0.62
CA ASN A 53 -11.06 -8.03 -1.48
C ASN A 53 -9.68 -8.19 -2.13
N ILE A 54 -8.85 -9.12 -1.65
CA ILE A 54 -7.48 -9.35 -2.17
C ILE A 54 -7.20 -10.83 -2.47
N ALA A 55 -8.17 -11.72 -2.23
CA ALA A 55 -7.99 -13.17 -2.38
C ALA A 55 -7.62 -13.55 -3.82
N HIS A 56 -8.16 -12.84 -4.81
CA HIS A 56 -7.85 -13.05 -6.24
C HIS A 56 -6.41 -12.72 -6.61
N LEU A 57 -5.69 -11.98 -5.78
CA LEU A 57 -4.27 -11.65 -5.97
C LEU A 57 -3.34 -12.72 -5.40
N GLY A 58 -3.88 -13.76 -4.77
CA GLY A 58 -3.12 -14.89 -4.24
C GLY A 58 -2.25 -15.55 -5.32
N GLY A 59 -0.94 -15.64 -5.06
CA GLY A 59 0.03 -16.21 -5.99
C GLY A 59 0.54 -15.27 -7.08
N ASN A 60 0.06 -14.03 -7.16
CA ASN A 60 0.63 -13.02 -8.04
C ASN A 60 2.05 -12.62 -7.55
N PRO A 61 3.12 -12.82 -8.35
CA PRO A 61 4.50 -12.51 -7.93
C PRO A 61 4.75 -11.02 -7.68
N ASP A 62 3.91 -10.14 -8.26
CA ASP A 62 3.98 -8.70 -8.10
C ASP A 62 3.15 -8.18 -6.93
N PHE A 63 2.43 -9.05 -6.22
CA PHE A 63 1.66 -8.69 -5.03
C PHE A 63 2.21 -9.37 -3.77
N LYS A 64 2.49 -8.58 -2.75
CA LYS A 64 2.86 -9.04 -1.41
C LYS A 64 1.89 -8.44 -0.40
N PHE A 65 1.23 -9.28 0.38
CA PHE A 65 0.41 -8.83 1.49
C PHE A 65 1.18 -9.00 2.81
N ILE A 66 1.07 -8.01 3.69
CA ILE A 66 1.59 -8.06 5.06
C ILE A 66 0.44 -7.65 5.99
N GLN A 67 0.03 -8.57 6.86
CA GLN A 67 -0.93 -8.23 7.90
C GLN A 67 -0.23 -7.33 8.93
N GLN A 68 -0.63 -6.06 9.00
CA GLN A 68 0.06 -5.05 9.79
C GLN A 68 -0.89 -3.95 10.26
N ASP A 69 -0.81 -3.60 11.55
CA ASP A 69 -1.32 -2.34 12.07
C ASP A 69 -0.37 -1.20 11.70
N VAL A 70 -0.88 -0.24 10.95
CA VAL A 70 -0.08 0.88 10.43
C VAL A 70 0.21 1.96 11.48
N THR A 71 -0.42 1.87 12.66
CA THR A 71 -0.09 2.73 13.81
C THR A 71 1.25 2.33 14.44
N GLU A 72 1.71 1.11 14.18
CA GLU A 72 3.03 0.60 14.52
C GLU A 72 4.08 0.94 13.45
N PHE A 73 5.36 0.78 13.76
CA PHE A 73 6.43 1.06 12.80
C PHE A 73 6.36 0.14 11.57
N ILE A 74 6.48 0.74 10.39
CA ILE A 74 6.50 0.03 9.10
C ILE A 74 7.94 -0.16 8.66
N PHE A 75 8.41 -1.41 8.68
CA PHE A 75 9.77 -1.78 8.27
C PHE A 75 9.72 -2.61 6.99
N LEU A 76 10.31 -2.08 5.92
CA LEU A 76 10.43 -2.77 4.63
C LEU A 76 11.89 -2.80 4.19
N ASN A 77 12.45 -4.00 3.99
CA ASN A 77 13.84 -4.21 3.56
C ASN A 77 14.00 -4.16 2.02
N GLU A 78 13.12 -3.42 1.36
CA GLU A 78 13.00 -3.38 -0.10
C GLU A 78 12.73 -1.94 -0.57
N PRO A 79 13.10 -1.59 -1.81
CA PRO A 79 12.85 -0.26 -2.36
C PRO A 79 11.35 0.03 -2.44
N VAL A 80 10.96 1.25 -2.07
CA VAL A 80 9.60 1.77 -2.21
C VAL A 80 9.69 3.08 -2.99
N ASN A 81 8.84 3.24 -4.00
CA ASN A 81 8.78 4.45 -4.82
C ASN A 81 7.54 5.29 -4.55
N TYR A 82 6.49 4.69 -3.99
CA TYR A 82 5.24 5.37 -3.67
C TYR A 82 4.61 4.79 -2.41
N VAL A 83 4.05 5.66 -1.57
CA VAL A 83 3.26 5.27 -0.39
C VAL A 83 1.85 5.82 -0.54
N TRP A 84 0.86 4.94 -0.56
CA TRP A 84 -0.56 5.26 -0.69
C TRP A 84 -1.27 4.97 0.63
N HIS A 85 -1.65 6.02 1.37
CA HIS A 85 -2.25 5.88 2.69
C HIS A 85 -3.79 5.88 2.64
N PHE A 86 -4.42 4.69 2.69
CA PHE A 86 -5.88 4.50 2.65
C PHE A 86 -6.41 3.76 3.89
N ALA A 87 -5.54 3.39 4.83
CA ALA A 87 -5.97 2.75 6.08
C ALA A 87 -6.74 3.75 6.95
N SER A 88 -8.04 3.55 7.08
CA SER A 88 -8.90 4.21 8.07
C SER A 88 -10.22 3.45 8.17
N PRO A 89 -10.77 3.19 9.37
CA PRO A 89 -12.21 3.06 9.53
C PRO A 89 -12.83 4.37 9.04
N ALA A 90 -13.84 4.32 8.17
CA ALA A 90 -14.31 5.51 7.44
C ALA A 90 -15.83 5.71 7.51
N SER A 91 -16.58 4.76 8.08
CA SER A 91 -18.02 4.90 8.23
C SER A 91 -18.39 5.50 9.60
N PRO A 92 -19.51 6.24 9.71
CA PRO A 92 -20.02 6.72 10.99
C PRO A 92 -20.23 5.63 12.04
N ILE A 93 -20.54 4.41 11.60
CA ILE A 93 -20.72 3.25 12.48
C ILE A 93 -19.35 2.84 13.05
N ASP A 94 -18.33 2.71 12.20
CA ASP A 94 -16.98 2.32 12.64
C ASP A 94 -16.38 3.33 13.62
N TYR A 95 -16.65 4.63 13.46
CA TYR A 95 -16.18 5.66 14.38
C TYR A 95 -16.71 5.46 15.80
N LEU A 96 -17.90 4.89 15.94
CA LEU A 96 -18.53 4.60 17.23
C LEU A 96 -18.06 3.26 17.79
N GLU A 97 -17.83 2.27 16.93
CA GLU A 97 -17.37 0.93 17.35
C GLU A 97 -15.89 0.90 17.73
N VAL A 98 -15.04 1.60 16.97
CA VAL A 98 -13.57 1.62 17.15
C VAL A 98 -12.99 3.05 17.18
N PRO A 99 -13.45 3.93 18.10
CA PRO A 99 -13.07 5.34 18.14
C PRO A 99 -11.58 5.56 18.41
N ILE A 100 -10.98 4.75 19.30
CA ILE A 100 -9.55 4.87 19.65
C ILE A 100 -8.68 4.46 18.47
N GLN A 101 -9.02 3.37 17.78
CA GLN A 101 -8.30 2.90 16.61
C GLN A 101 -8.43 3.90 15.47
N THR A 102 -9.62 4.48 15.26
CA THR A 102 -9.85 5.56 14.28
C THR A 102 -8.95 6.76 14.57
N LEU A 103 -8.91 7.23 15.82
CA LEU A 103 -8.04 8.34 16.21
C LEU A 103 -6.56 8.02 15.98
N LYS A 104 -6.13 6.82 16.40
CA LYS A 104 -4.75 6.37 16.25
C LYS A 104 -4.34 6.25 14.79
N VAL A 105 -5.15 5.65 13.92
CA VAL A 105 -4.78 5.48 12.51
C VAL A 105 -4.73 6.84 11.79
N GLY A 106 -5.69 7.74 12.08
CA GLY A 106 -5.68 9.08 11.50
C GLY A 106 -4.43 9.90 11.86
N SER A 107 -3.91 9.73 13.08
CA SER A 107 -2.72 10.45 13.55
C SER A 107 -1.41 9.66 13.39
N LEU A 108 -1.29 8.54 14.11
CA LEU A 108 -0.11 7.70 14.12
C LEU A 108 0.07 6.97 12.79
N GLY A 109 -0.99 6.41 12.21
CA GLY A 109 -0.92 5.75 10.89
C GLY A 109 -0.36 6.68 9.82
N THR A 110 -0.91 7.89 9.73
CA THR A 110 -0.39 8.96 8.85
C THR A 110 1.08 9.26 9.15
N HIS A 111 1.45 9.44 10.42
CA HIS A 111 2.82 9.73 10.82
C HIS A 111 3.79 8.61 10.41
N LYS A 112 3.41 7.34 10.57
CA LYS A 112 4.24 6.19 10.18
C LYS A 112 4.36 6.05 8.67
N ALA A 113 3.28 6.25 7.91
CA ALA A 113 3.30 6.23 6.45
C ALA A 113 4.22 7.33 5.87
N LEU A 114 4.15 8.55 6.42
CA LEU A 114 5.07 9.63 6.07
C LEU A 114 6.52 9.32 6.46
N GLY A 115 6.72 8.68 7.63
CA GLY A 115 8.03 8.20 8.06
C GLY A 115 8.65 7.22 7.07
N LEU A 116 7.87 6.24 6.61
CA LEU A 116 8.28 5.29 5.58
C LEU A 116 8.63 6.01 4.26
N ALA A 117 7.77 6.92 3.80
CA ALA A 117 8.03 7.67 2.56
C ALA A 117 9.36 8.44 2.64
N LYS A 118 9.58 9.14 3.77
CA LYS A 118 10.83 9.87 4.02
C LYS A 118 12.05 8.96 4.06
N GLU A 119 11.97 7.81 4.75
CA GLU A 119 13.07 6.84 4.84
C GLU A 119 13.44 6.27 3.45
N LYS A 120 12.42 6.03 2.61
CA LYS A 120 12.60 5.43 1.28
C LYS A 120 12.84 6.43 0.15
N ASN A 121 12.75 7.72 0.42
CA ASN A 121 12.75 8.79 -0.60
C ASN A 121 11.66 8.57 -1.67
N ALA A 122 10.46 8.21 -1.20
CA ALA A 122 9.27 7.93 -2.01
C ALA A 122 8.32 9.13 -2.06
#